data_AF-A0A4R4K9J4-F1
#
_entry.id   AF-A0A4R4K9J4-F1
#
_cell.length_a   1.000
_cell.length_b   1.000
_cell.length_c   1.000
_cell.angle_alpha   90.00
_cell.angle_beta   90.00
_cell.angle_gamma   90.00
#
_symmetry.space_group_name_H-M   'P 1'
#
loop_
_entity.id
_entity.type
_entity.pdbx_description
1 polymer ?
#
loop_
_entity_poly.entity_id
_entity_poly.type
_entity_poly.pdbx_seq_one_letter_code
_entity_poly.pdbx_strand_id
1 'polypeptide(L)' 'MKIWQVRPGVGRIALEKQGSRIVLSNDLPQELLAELAKEKLAAGFLEQVSVPITESTDVESES' A
#
# COMPACT_ATOMS: atom_id res chain seq x y z
N MET A 1 -1.75 -6.61 12.09
CA MET A 1 -2.77 -6.53 11.02
C MET A 1 -2.10 -6.83 9.68
N LYS A 2 -2.78 -7.44 8.70
CA LYS A 2 -2.23 -7.57 7.34
C LYS A 2 -2.64 -6.36 6.51
N ILE A 3 -1.68 -5.75 5.81
CA ILE A 3 -1.91 -4.61 4.91
C ILE A 3 -1.39 -4.94 3.52
N TRP A 4 -1.92 -4.27 2.51
CA TRP A 4 -1.36 -4.26 1.17
C TRP A 4 -0.26 -3.20 1.07
N GLN A 5 0.84 -3.56 0.45
CA GLN A 5 1.92 -2.64 0.11
C GLN A 5 2.45 -2.90 -1.29
N VAL A 6 3.04 -1.89 -1.90
CA VAL A 6 3.89 -2.03 -3.09
C VAL A 6 5.15 -2.77 -2.71
N ARG A 7 5.52 -3.78 -3.51
CA ARG A 7 6.67 -4.63 -3.23
C ARG A 7 7.96 -3.82 -3.12
N PRO A 8 8.81 -4.08 -2.12
CA PRO A 8 10.09 -3.41 -1.98
C PRO A 8 10.99 -3.72 -3.20
N GLY A 9 11.77 -2.73 -3.62
CA GLY A 9 12.63 -2.82 -4.81
C GLY A 9 11.95 -2.44 -6.13
N VAL A 10 10.62 -2.29 -6.16
CA VAL A 10 9.90 -1.84 -7.36
C VAL A 10 9.56 -0.34 -7.33
N GLY A 11 9.66 0.30 -6.17
CA GLY A 11 9.50 1.75 -6.03
C GLY A 11 8.10 2.24 -6.41
N ARG A 12 8.02 3.46 -6.96
CA ARG A 12 6.77 4.07 -7.43
C ARG A 12 6.49 3.59 -8.85
N ILE A 13 5.40 2.86 -9.05
CA ILE A 13 5.08 2.24 -10.35
C ILE A 13 3.91 2.97 -10.98
N ALA A 14 4.06 3.40 -12.23
CA ALA A 14 2.95 3.90 -13.03
C ALA A 14 2.46 2.80 -13.98
N LEU A 15 1.21 2.38 -13.81
CA LEU A 15 0.50 1.47 -14.70
C LEU A 15 -0.37 2.28 -15.66
N GLU A 16 -0.37 1.90 -16.94
CA GLU A 16 -1.25 2.51 -17.93
C GLU A 16 -2.36 1.53 -18.32
N LYS A 17 -3.61 1.98 -18.18
CA LYS A 17 -4.81 1.22 -18.51
C LYS A 17 -5.78 2.12 -19.27
N GLN A 18 -6.04 1.80 -20.54
CA GLN A 18 -7.04 2.48 -21.37
C GLN A 18 -6.90 4.02 -21.35
N GLY A 19 -5.68 4.55 -21.54
CA GLY A 19 -5.41 5.99 -21.53
C GLY A 19 -5.42 6.64 -20.14
N SER A 20 -5.66 5.87 -19.07
CA SER A 20 -5.53 6.32 -17.69
C SER A 20 -4.23 5.81 -17.08
N ARG A 21 -3.51 6.70 -16.38
CA ARG A 21 -2.29 6.38 -15.66
C ARG A 21 -2.58 6.26 -14.18
N ILE A 22 -2.34 5.09 -13.60
CA ILE A 22 -2.48 4.80 -12.17
C ILE A 22 -1.08 4.70 -11.57
N VAL A 23 -0.83 5.42 -10.48
CA VAL A 23 0.45 5.35 -9.77
C VAL A 23 0.26 4.55 -8.49
N LEU A 24 0.90 3.39 -8.39
CA LEU A 24 0.98 2.59 -7.17
C LEU A 24 1.99 3.22 -6.21
N SER A 25 1.53 3.59 -5.02
CA SER A 25 2.35 4.08 -3.90
C SER A 25 1.81 3.52 -2.58
N ASN A 26 2.69 3.36 -1.59
CA ASN A 26 2.30 3.01 -0.23
C ASN A 26 1.55 4.15 0.49
N ASP A 27 1.53 5.35 -0.10
CA ASP A 27 0.73 6.48 0.37
C ASP A 27 -0.76 6.33 0.02
N LEU A 28 -1.10 5.39 -0.86
CA LEU A 28 -2.50 5.14 -1.21
C LEU A 28 -3.25 4.49 -0.03
N PRO A 29 -4.54 4.78 0.13
CA PRO A 29 -5.37 4.12 1.14
C PRO A 29 -5.37 2.60 0.97
N GLN A 30 -5.41 1.88 2.09
CA GLN A 30 -5.40 0.42 2.11
C GLN A 30 -6.58 -0.20 1.35
N GLU A 31 -7.74 0.45 1.36
CA GLU A 31 -8.92 0.04 0.58
C GLU A 31 -8.63 0.08 -0.92
N LEU A 32 -7.99 1.15 -1.40
CA LEU A 32 -7.64 1.30 -2.81
C LEU A 32 -6.56 0.30 -3.23
N LEU A 33 -5.54 0.08 -2.39
CA LEU A 33 -4.52 -0.93 -2.63
C LEU A 33 -5.12 -2.34 -2.66
N ALA A 34 -6.10 -2.63 -1.81
CA ALA A 34 -6.82 -3.91 -1.81
C ALA A 34 -7.66 -4.12 -3.07
N GLU A 35 -8.33 -3.08 -3.58
CA GLU A 35 -9.05 -3.16 -4.86
C GLU A 35 -8.09 -3.34 -6.04
N LEU A 36 -6.98 -2.59 -6.06
CA LEU A 36 -5.96 -2.71 -7.10
C LEU A 36 -5.29 -4.09 -7.08
N ALA A 37 -5.13 -4.73 -5.91
CA ALA A 37 -4.59 -6.09 -5.84
C ALA A 37 -5.47 -7.15 -6.54
N LYS A 38 -6.75 -6.87 -6.78
CA LYS A 38 -7.64 -7.74 -7.56
C LYS A 38 -7.44 -7.56 -9.08
N GLU A 39 -6.82 -6.48 -9.51
CA GLU A 39 -6.49 -6.23 -10.92
C GLU A 39 -5.26 -7.03 -11.34
N LYS A 40 -5.38 -7.82 -12.40
CA LYS A 40 -4.27 -8.66 -12.92
C LYS A 40 -2.98 -7.86 -13.19
N LEU A 41 -3.11 -6.60 -13.61
CA LEU A 41 -1.99 -5.73 -13.91
C LEU A 41 -1.25 -5.25 -12.64
N ALA A 42 -1.94 -5.10 -11.51
CA ALA A 42 -1.36 -4.61 -10.26
C ALA A 42 -0.99 -5.72 -9.28
N ALA A 43 -1.57 -6.92 -9.42
CA ALA A 43 -1.33 -8.07 -8.54
C ALA A 43 0.16 -8.48 -8.45
N GLY A 44 0.95 -8.32 -9.52
CA GLY A 44 2.39 -8.64 -9.50
C GLY A 44 3.25 -7.63 -8.73
N PHE A 45 2.69 -6.46 -8.42
CA PHE A 45 3.38 -5.32 -7.82
C PHE A 45 2.98 -5.04 -6.37
N LEU A 46 1.93 -5.72 -5.89
CA LEU A 46 1.41 -5.58 -4.54
C LEU A 46 1.63 -6.88 -3.77
N GLU A 47 1.84 -6.76 -2.47
CA GLU A 47 1.93 -7.89 -1.55
C GLU A 47 1.24 -7.58 -0.23
N GLN A 48 0.82 -8.63 0.48
CA GLN A 48 0.34 -8.49 1.84
C GLN A 48 1.50 -8.67 2.83
N VAL A 49 1.67 -7.69 3.71
CA VAL A 49 2.63 -7.78 4.82
C VAL A 49 1.93 -7.68 6.16
N SER A 50 2.51 -8.36 7.14
CA SER A 50 2.10 -8.22 8.54
C SER A 50 2.78 -7.00 9.12
N VAL A 51 2.01 -5.98 9.46
CA VAL A 51 2.51 -4.85 10.25
C VAL A 51 2.39 -5.23 11.72
N PRO A 52 3.50 -5.14 12.50
CA PRO A 52 3.39 -5.21 13.95
C PRO A 52 2.48 -4.05 14.38
N ILE A 53 1.51 -4.37 15.24
CA ILE A 53 0.72 -3.33 15.89
C ILE A 53 1.70 -2.70 16.87
N THR A 54 2.43 -1.66 16.45
CA THR A 54 2.99 -0.74 17.44
C THR A 54 1.77 -0.04 17.99
N GLU A 55 1.34 -0.45 19.18
CA GLU A 55 0.55 0.42 20.03
C GLU A 55 1.30 1.76 20.02
N SER A 56 0.70 2.77 19.38
CA SER A 56 1.13 4.13 19.56
C SER A 56 0.92 4.39 21.04
N THR A 57 1.96 4.18 21.84
CA THR A 57 2.01 4.74 23.18
C THR A 57 2.02 6.23 22.94
N ASP A 58 0.84 6.82 23.07
CA ASP A 58 0.65 8.23 23.33
C ASP A 58 1.60 8.56 24.48
N VAL A 59 2.73 9.19 24.15
CA VAL A 59 3.59 9.79 25.15
C VAL A 59 2.87 11.05 25.59
N GLU A 60 1.89 10.86 26.49
CA GLU A 60 1.31 11.92 27.29
C GLU A 60 2.48 12.65 27.96
N SER A 61 2.83 13.78 27.34
CA SER A 61 3.84 14.70 27.83
C SER A 61 3.10 15.71 28.69
N GLU A 62 2.96 15.40 29.98
CA GLU A 62 2.53 16.36 31.00
C GLU A 62 3.54 16.21 32.17
N SER A 63 4.61 17.01 32.13
CA SER A 63 4.81 18.30 32.87
C SER A 63 4.96 18.13 34.37
#